data_AF-X6MB15-F1
#
_entry.id   AF-X6MB15-F1
#
_cell.length_a   1.000
_cell.length_b   1.000
_cell.length_c   1.000
_cell.angle_alpha   90.00
_cell.angle_beta   90.00
_cell.angle_gamma   90.00
#
_symmetry.space_group_name_H-M   'P 1'
#
loop_
_entity.id
_entity.type
_entity.pdbx_description
1 polymer ?
#
loop_
_entity_poly.entity_id
_entity_poly.type
_entity_poly.pdbx_seq_one_letter_code
_entity_poly.pdbx_strand_id
1 'polypeptide(L)'
;QITKNNNKGIYYYYFENRHEMDDMPKTISMLRNGKWSEYSIVFDYKHRRIVLLESKKLKVKTLQVGKRENLSLELNVDIQYYNDFSDINTNQTKWACLILNNTWHFRMTDTISRDCMANCCSVN
;
A
#
# COMPACT_ATOMS: atom_id res chain seq x y z
N GLN A 1 -10.95 -7.04 32.91
CA GLN A 1 -10.90 -6.42 31.56
C GLN A 1 -10.03 -7.29 30.66
N ILE A 2 -10.52 -7.67 29.47
CA ILE A 2 -9.79 -8.55 28.55
C ILE A 2 -9.44 -7.75 27.30
N THR A 3 -8.24 -7.19 27.24
CA THR A 3 -7.71 -6.52 26.03
C THR A 3 -7.14 -7.55 25.06
N LYS A 4 -8.01 -8.40 24.50
CA LYS A 4 -7.65 -9.23 23.35
C LYS A 4 -7.46 -8.36 22.11
N ASN A 5 -6.65 -8.85 21.18
CA ASN A 5 -6.04 -8.09 20.08
C ASN A 5 -7.04 -7.74 18.95
N ASN A 6 -8.02 -6.87 19.23
CA ASN A 6 -9.14 -6.55 18.34
C ASN A 6 -8.73 -5.88 17.01
N ASN A 7 -7.53 -5.28 16.95
CA ASN A 7 -7.07 -4.55 15.76
C ASN A 7 -7.05 -5.42 14.50
N LYS A 8 -6.69 -6.71 14.57
CA LYS A 8 -6.71 -7.59 13.39
C LYS A 8 -8.12 -7.68 12.78
N GLY A 9 -9.12 -8.02 13.59
CA GLY A 9 -10.51 -8.19 13.12
C GLY A 9 -11.08 -6.91 12.50
N ILE A 10 -10.74 -5.75 13.07
CA ILE A 10 -11.11 -4.44 12.51
C ILE A 10 -10.51 -4.24 11.11
N TYR A 11 -9.23 -4.58 10.90
CA TYR A 11 -8.65 -4.49 9.56
C TYR A 11 -9.27 -5.47 8.58
N TYR A 12 -9.52 -6.73 8.97
CA TYR A 12 -10.23 -7.70 8.11
C TYR A 12 -11.58 -7.14 7.64
N TYR A 13 -12.36 -6.59 8.55
CA TYR A 13 -13.62 -5.94 8.22
C TYR A 13 -13.44 -4.79 7.22
N TYR A 14 -12.42 -3.94 7.35
CA TYR A 14 -12.08 -2.90 6.36
C TYR A 14 -11.53 -3.42 5.01
N PHE A 15 -11.00 -4.65 4.96
CA PHE A 15 -10.63 -5.31 3.70
C PHE A 15 -11.86 -5.89 3.01
N GLU A 16 -12.80 -6.46 3.77
CA GLU A 16 -14.02 -7.09 3.27
C GLU A 16 -15.11 -6.07 2.87
N ASN A 17 -15.22 -4.94 3.57
CA ASN A 17 -16.32 -3.98 3.42
C ASN A 17 -15.86 -2.64 2.79
N ARG A 18 -14.80 -2.65 1.97
CA ARG A 18 -14.35 -1.42 1.34
C ARG A 18 -15.17 -1.13 0.09
N HIS A 19 -15.97 -0.07 0.16
CA HIS A 19 -16.65 0.48 -1.01
C HIS A 19 -15.63 0.95 -2.06
N GLU A 20 -15.99 0.76 -3.32
CA GLU A 20 -15.08 0.92 -4.44
C GLU A 20 -14.85 2.42 -4.74
N MET A 21 -13.64 2.89 -4.42
CA MET A 21 -12.98 3.81 -5.35
C MET A 21 -12.41 2.90 -6.43
N ASP A 22 -13.01 2.92 -7.62
CA ASP A 22 -12.77 1.89 -8.65
C ASP A 22 -11.29 1.71 -9.01
N ASP A 23 -10.52 2.80 -8.99
CA ASP A 23 -9.11 2.86 -9.36
C ASP A 23 -8.12 2.66 -8.20
N MET A 24 -8.57 2.49 -6.96
CA MET A 24 -7.67 2.23 -5.82
C MET A 24 -7.19 0.77 -5.87
N PRO A 25 -5.86 0.48 -5.93
CA PRO A 25 -5.38 -0.89 -5.99
C PRO A 25 -5.86 -1.72 -4.80
N LYS A 26 -6.59 -2.79 -5.13
CA LYS A 26 -7.26 -3.69 -4.17
C LYS A 26 -6.23 -4.69 -3.56
N THR A 27 -5.16 -5.00 -4.31
CA THR A 27 -3.87 -5.59 -3.84
C THR A 27 -2.68 -4.88 -4.49
N ILE A 28 -1.48 -5.00 -3.90
CA ILE A 28 -0.18 -4.57 -4.45
C ILE A 28 0.91 -5.61 -4.17
N SER A 29 2.05 -5.54 -4.86
CA SER A 29 3.28 -6.25 -4.46
C SER A 29 4.27 -5.29 -3.81
N MET A 30 4.88 -5.67 -2.69
CA MET A 30 5.91 -4.87 -2.00
C MET A 30 7.23 -5.65 -1.92
N LEU A 31 8.36 -4.99 -2.21
CA LEU A 31 9.69 -5.57 -2.07
C LEU A 31 10.09 -5.57 -0.59
N ARG A 32 10.55 -6.72 -0.09
CA ARG A 32 11.09 -6.83 1.25
C ARG A 32 12.19 -7.89 1.31
N ASN A 33 13.36 -7.51 1.82
CA ASN A 33 14.52 -8.39 1.95
C ASN A 33 14.87 -9.10 0.61
N GLY A 34 14.83 -8.34 -0.49
CA GLY A 34 15.09 -8.85 -1.85
C GLY A 34 13.97 -9.71 -2.46
N LYS A 35 12.80 -9.87 -1.81
CA LYS A 35 11.69 -10.68 -2.32
C LYS A 35 10.40 -9.85 -2.44
N TRP A 36 9.74 -9.94 -3.58
CA TRP A 36 8.39 -9.42 -3.77
C TRP A 36 7.39 -10.30 -3.01
N SER A 37 6.34 -9.68 -2.47
CA SER A 37 5.21 -10.37 -1.87
C SER A 37 3.95 -9.54 -2.04
N GLU A 38 2.84 -10.21 -2.32
CA GLU A 38 1.54 -9.58 -2.48
C GLU A 38 0.88 -9.28 -1.12
N TYR A 39 0.19 -8.14 -1.06
CA TYR A 39 -0.62 -7.72 0.08
C TYR A 39 -1.91 -7.07 -0.41
N SER A 40 -3.01 -7.28 0.31
CA SER A 40 -4.12 -6.33 0.27
C SER A 40 -3.69 -5.05 0.98
N ILE A 41 -4.04 -3.87 0.45
CA ILE A 41 -3.61 -2.56 0.95
C ILE A 41 -4.82 -1.70 1.36
N VAL A 42 -4.78 -1.01 2.50
CA VAL A 42 -5.72 0.05 2.93
C VAL A 42 -4.94 1.31 3.25
N PHE A 43 -5.50 2.48 2.92
CA PHE A 43 -5.03 3.77 3.45
C PHE A 43 -5.85 4.16 4.69
N ASP A 44 -5.19 4.25 5.84
CA ASP A 44 -5.77 4.75 7.08
C ASP A 44 -5.32 6.19 7.29
N TYR A 45 -6.08 7.11 6.69
CA TYR A 45 -5.81 8.56 6.74
C TYR A 45 -5.85 9.11 8.17
N LYS A 46 -6.79 8.63 9.00
CA LYS A 46 -6.93 9.02 10.41
C LYS A 46 -5.66 8.77 11.22
N HIS A 47 -4.91 7.72 10.88
CA HIS A 47 -3.63 7.40 11.50
C HIS A 47 -2.41 7.62 10.58
N ARG A 48 -2.60 8.24 9.40
CA ARG A 48 -1.57 8.54 8.38
C ARG A 48 -0.66 7.35 8.08
N ARG A 49 -1.25 6.19 7.83
CA ARG A 49 -0.53 4.93 7.62
C ARG A 49 -1.13 4.10 6.49
N ILE A 50 -0.26 3.39 5.78
CA ILE A 50 -0.65 2.32 4.87
C ILE A 50 -0.74 1.03 5.69
N VAL A 51 -1.87 0.32 5.62
CA VAL A 51 -2.06 -0.98 6.24
C VAL A 51 -1.96 -2.05 5.17
N LEU A 52 -1.06 -3.02 5.36
CA LEU A 52 -0.82 -4.13 4.44
C LEU A 52 -1.22 -5.44 5.10
N LEU A 53 -2.02 -6.25 4.41
CA LEU A 53 -2.43 -7.57 4.87
C LEU A 53 -1.83 -8.67 3.99
N GLU A 54 -0.98 -9.49 4.61
CA GLU A 54 -0.40 -10.69 3.98
C GLU A 54 -1.44 -11.82 4.03
N SER A 55 -2.22 -11.97 2.95
CA SER A 55 -3.35 -12.91 2.83
C SER A 55 -2.98 -14.32 3.32
N LYS A 56 -1.90 -14.90 2.77
CA LYS A 56 -1.42 -16.26 3.08
C LYS A 56 -1.01 -16.49 4.54
N LYS A 57 -0.67 -15.44 5.30
CA LYS A 57 -0.18 -15.57 6.69
C LYS A 57 -1.05 -14.86 7.73
N LEU A 58 -2.17 -14.29 7.29
CA LEU A 58 -3.08 -13.49 8.10
C LEU A 58 -2.33 -12.44 8.96
N LYS A 59 -1.31 -11.81 8.35
CA LYS A 59 -0.36 -10.91 9.03
C LYS A 59 -0.56 -9.48 8.54
N VAL A 60 -1.03 -8.63 9.44
CA VAL A 60 -1.09 -7.19 9.25
C VAL A 60 0.28 -6.56 9.46
N LYS A 61 0.62 -5.57 8.63
CA LYS A 61 1.77 -4.67 8.74
C LYS A 61 1.25 -3.24 8.55
N THR A 62 1.98 -2.26 9.08
CA THR A 62 1.64 -0.83 8.92
C THR A 62 2.89 -0.05 8.55
N LEU A 63 2.80 0.80 7.53
CA LEU A 63 3.84 1.75 7.14
C LEU A 63 3.36 3.15 7.52
N GLN A 64 4.11 3.85 8.37
CA GLN A 64 3.73 5.20 8.81
C GLN A 64 4.17 6.20 7.74
N VAL A 65 3.22 6.80 7.01
CA VAL A 65 3.52 7.71 5.89
C VAL A 65 3.48 9.19 6.27
N GLY A 66 2.86 9.56 7.39
CA GLY A 66 2.90 10.93 7.91
C GLY A 66 2.83 11.01 9.43
N LYS A 67 3.05 12.21 10.00
CA LYS A 67 2.99 12.45 11.46
C LYS A 67 1.55 12.53 11.95
N ARG A 68 1.14 11.63 12.86
CA ARG A 68 -0.22 11.55 13.44
C ARG A 68 -0.76 12.88 13.99
N GLU A 69 0.13 13.73 14.50
CA GLU A 69 -0.19 15.00 15.18
C GLU A 69 -0.34 16.19 14.23
N ASN A 70 0.07 16.06 12.96
CA ASN A 70 -0.13 17.13 11.99
C ASN A 70 -1.61 17.18 11.55
N LEU A 71 -2.08 18.39 11.20
CA LEU A 71 -3.40 18.62 10.61
C LEU A 71 -3.34 18.86 9.09
N SER A 72 -2.19 19.21 8.50
CA SER A 72 -2.02 19.38 7.04
C SER A 72 -2.38 18.09 6.29
N LEU A 73 -3.11 18.15 5.18
CA LEU A 73 -3.40 16.96 4.35
C LEU A 73 -2.12 16.32 3.79
N GLU A 74 -1.11 17.16 3.51
CA GLU A 74 0.21 16.73 3.08
C GLU A 74 0.80 15.69 4.06
N LEU A 75 1.19 14.54 3.51
CA LEU A 75 1.87 13.50 4.28
C LEU A 75 3.40 13.70 4.33
N ASN A 76 3.94 14.60 3.49
CA ASN A 76 5.38 14.84 3.29
C ASN A 76 6.15 13.54 2.99
N VAL A 77 5.63 12.79 2.01
CA VAL A 77 6.21 11.54 1.50
C VAL A 77 7.00 11.86 0.24
N ASP A 78 8.25 11.40 0.16
CA ASP A 78 9.00 11.40 -1.10
C ASP A 78 8.46 10.28 -2.02
N ILE A 79 8.16 10.61 -3.28
CA ILE A 79 7.50 9.73 -4.23
C ILE A 79 8.30 9.68 -5.53
N GLN A 80 8.69 8.47 -5.94
CA GLN A 80 9.42 8.24 -7.19
C GLN A 80 8.76 7.14 -8.01
N TYR A 81 8.73 7.33 -9.33
CA TYR A 81 8.15 6.39 -10.28
C TYR A 81 9.24 5.71 -11.11
N TYR A 82 9.06 4.42 -11.39
CA TYR A 82 9.80 3.72 -12.44
C TYR A 82 8.92 2.63 -13.05
N ASN A 83 9.35 2.07 -14.18
CA ASN A 83 8.73 0.90 -14.78
C ASN A 83 9.72 -0.26 -14.71
N ASP A 84 9.24 -1.43 -14.32
CA ASP A 84 10.06 -2.63 -14.19
C ASP A 84 9.68 -3.64 -15.29
N PHE A 85 10.70 -4.05 -16.05
CA PHE A 85 10.59 -4.91 -17.22
C PHE A 85 11.25 -6.28 -16.98
N SER A 86 11.69 -6.61 -15.75
CA SER A 86 12.43 -7.85 -15.46
C SER A 86 11.73 -9.11 -15.97
N ASP A 87 10.40 -9.10 -15.93
CA ASP A 87 9.60 -10.30 -16.14
C ASP A 87 9.05 -10.40 -17.58
N ILE A 88 9.20 -9.36 -18.41
CA ILE A 88 8.57 -9.24 -19.74
C ILE A 88 8.90 -10.42 -20.68
N ASN A 89 10.12 -10.96 -20.58
CA ASN A 89 10.55 -12.10 -21.40
C ASN A 89 9.96 -13.45 -20.94
N THR A 90 9.42 -13.51 -19.72
CA THR A 90 8.89 -14.75 -19.11
C THR A 90 7.36 -14.79 -19.09
N ASN A 91 6.70 -13.65 -18.88
CA ASN A 91 5.25 -13.56 -18.72
C ASN A 91 4.63 -12.32 -19.39
N GLN A 92 5.37 -11.62 -20.25
CA GLN A 92 4.95 -10.39 -20.95
C GLN A 92 4.47 -9.25 -20.03
N THR A 93 4.71 -9.35 -18.72
CA THR A 93 4.26 -8.37 -17.73
C THR A 93 5.24 -7.21 -17.63
N LYS A 94 4.68 -6.00 -17.53
CA LYS A 94 5.37 -4.77 -17.18
C LYS A 94 4.79 -4.31 -15.86
N TRP A 95 5.63 -3.93 -14.90
CA TRP A 95 5.13 -3.42 -13.62
C TRP A 95 5.26 -1.91 -13.56
N ALA A 96 4.18 -1.24 -13.21
CA ALA A 96 4.22 0.16 -12.81
C ALA A 96 4.69 0.21 -11.35
N CYS A 97 5.81 0.88 -11.10
CA CYS A 97 6.48 0.84 -9.80
C CYS A 97 6.49 2.21 -9.11
N LEU A 98 6.42 2.14 -7.79
CA LEU A 98 6.35 3.29 -6.88
C LEU A 98 7.37 3.09 -5.75
N ILE A 99 8.17 4.11 -5.45
CA ILE A 99 9.02 4.15 -4.26
C ILE A 99 8.49 5.26 -3.36
N LEU A 100 8.20 4.91 -2.10
CA LEU A 100 7.86 5.86 -1.05
C LEU A 100 9.02 6.01 -0.06
N ASN A 101 9.37 7.25 0.28
CA ASN A 101 10.43 7.61 1.25
C ASN A 101 11.77 6.90 0.99
N ASN A 102 12.16 6.71 -0.27
CA ASN A 102 13.38 5.99 -0.69
C ASN A 102 13.52 4.55 -0.12
N THR A 103 12.46 3.97 0.44
CA THR A 103 12.55 2.77 1.29
C THR A 103 11.51 1.71 0.93
N TRP A 104 10.29 2.12 0.57
CA TRP A 104 9.19 1.19 0.31
C TRP A 104 8.91 1.11 -1.19
N HIS A 105 9.41 0.06 -1.82
CA HIS A 105 9.20 -0.22 -3.23
C HIS A 105 7.95 -1.08 -3.43
N PHE A 106 7.08 -0.65 -4.34
CA PHE A 106 5.85 -1.32 -4.73
C PHE A 106 5.83 -1.58 -6.24
N ARG A 107 5.19 -2.70 -6.61
CA ARG A 107 4.83 -3.09 -7.98
C ARG A 107 3.30 -3.16 -8.09
N MET A 108 2.76 -2.59 -9.15
CA MET A 108 1.35 -2.62 -9.55
C MET A 108 1.24 -3.02 -11.02
N THR A 109 0.08 -3.56 -11.40
CA THR A 109 -0.22 -4.10 -12.74
C THR A 109 -0.21 -3.04 -13.85
N ASP A 110 -0.51 -1.79 -13.49
CA ASP A 110 -0.79 -0.71 -14.43
C ASP A 110 -0.48 0.66 -13.77
N THR A 111 -0.34 1.68 -14.62
CA THR A 111 -0.01 3.03 -14.19
C THR A 111 -1.16 3.72 -13.45
N ILE A 112 -2.41 3.35 -13.72
CA ILE A 112 -3.58 3.92 -13.04
C ILE A 112 -3.52 3.58 -11.55
N SER A 113 -3.35 2.30 -11.22
CA SER A 113 -3.15 1.80 -9.86
C SER A 113 -1.98 2.50 -9.16
N ARG A 114 -0.84 2.69 -9.86
CA ARG A 114 0.33 3.40 -9.35
C ARG A 114 0.01 4.86 -9.02
N ASP A 115 -0.65 5.56 -9.93
CA ASP A 115 -0.92 6.99 -9.81
C ASP A 115 -1.99 7.25 -8.75
N CYS A 116 -3.01 6.38 -8.64
CA CYS A 116 -3.96 6.38 -7.53
C CYS A 116 -3.27 6.12 -6.18
N MET A 117 -2.36 5.15 -6.09
CA MET A 117 -1.58 4.91 -4.86
C MET A 117 -0.69 6.10 -4.49
N ALA A 118 -0.08 6.75 -5.49
CA ALA A 118 0.74 7.95 -5.31
C ALA A 118 -0.09 9.14 -4.83
N ASN A 119 -1.24 9.40 -5.46
CA ASN A 119 -2.18 10.45 -5.07
C ASN A 119 -2.63 10.29 -3.61
N CYS A 120 -2.89 9.06 -3.16
CA CYS A 120 -3.23 8.76 -1.76
C CYS A 120 -2.07 9.02 -0.77
N CYS A 121 -0.84 9.15 -1.26
CA CYS A 121 0.35 9.53 -0.49
C CYS A 121 0.69 11.04 -0.59
N SER A 122 0.12 11.77 -1.56
CA SER A 122 0.53 13.14 -1.92
C SER A 122 -0.53 14.21 -1.72
N VAL A 123 -1.72 13.87 -1.21
CA VAL A 123 -2.90 14.77 -1.18
C VAL A 123 -2.57 16.17 -0.65
N ASN A 124 -2.66 17.15 -1.55
CA ASN A 124 -2.85 18.58 -1.27
C ASN A 124 -4.34 18.85 -1.06
#